data_AF-A0A523B2S0-F1
#
_entry.id   AF-A0A523B2S0-F1
#
_cell.length_a   1.000
_cell.length_b   1.000
_cell.length_c   1.000
_cell.angle_alpha   90.00
_cell.angle_beta   90.00
_cell.angle_gamma   90.00
#
_symmetry.space_group_name_H-M   'P 1'
#
loop_
_entity.id
_entity.type
_entity.pdbx_description
1 polymer ?
#
loop_
_entity_poly.entity_id
_entity_poly.type
_entity_poly.pdbx_seq_one_letter_code
_entity_poly.pdbx_strand_id
1 'polypeptide(L)'
;TFPTEIPAEEAERLGWVEYGTVTGRRRRVGHFDFEMARRAALINGATQIAITCLDKVFKECAGARRVEELSERAKEFVRKVEEATGTPVTLLSTGEEMENTIDLSRGRL
;
A
#
# COMPACT_ATOMS: atom_id res chain seq x y z
N THR A 1 -6.55 15.52 -12.43
CA THR A 1 -6.33 14.31 -13.27
C THR A 1 -5.93 13.16 -12.36
N PHE A 2 -6.14 11.91 -12.78
CA PHE A 2 -5.68 10.73 -12.04
C PHE A 2 -4.79 9.91 -13.01
N PRO A 3 -3.47 10.15 -13.03
CA PRO A 3 -2.59 9.60 -14.06
C PRO A 3 -2.50 8.07 -14.07
N THR A 4 -2.57 7.44 -12.90
CA THR A 4 -2.45 5.98 -12.74
C THR A 4 -3.81 5.27 -12.67
N GLU A 5 -4.91 5.96 -12.98
CA GLU A 5 -6.26 5.41 -12.95
C GLU A 5 -6.39 4.21 -13.90
N ILE A 6 -7.00 3.14 -13.39
CA ILE A 6 -7.33 1.94 -14.17
C ILE A 6 -8.82 1.92 -14.54
N PRO A 7 -9.22 1.24 -15.63
CA PRO A 7 -10.62 1.04 -15.98
C PRO A 7 -11.41 0.39 -14.84
N ALA A 8 -12.69 0.76 -14.71
CA ALA A 8 -13.57 0.25 -13.66
C ALA A 8 -13.69 -1.29 -13.73
N GLU A 9 -13.76 -1.84 -14.94
CA GLU A 9 -13.85 -3.27 -15.22
C GLU A 9 -12.58 -3.99 -14.77
N GLU A 10 -11.42 -3.34 -14.89
CA GLU A 10 -10.15 -3.90 -14.42
C GLU A 10 -10.08 -3.92 -12.89
N ALA A 11 -10.50 -2.83 -12.23
CA ALA A 11 -10.60 -2.80 -10.77
C ALA A 11 -11.53 -3.89 -10.21
N GLU A 12 -12.63 -4.19 -10.91
CA GLU A 12 -13.54 -5.31 -10.59
C GLU A 12 -12.83 -6.66 -10.70
N ARG A 13 -12.12 -6.91 -11.81
CA ARG A 13 -11.37 -8.17 -11.98
C ARG A 13 -10.31 -8.37 -10.92
N LEU A 14 -9.62 -7.29 -10.52
CA LEU A 14 -8.57 -7.35 -9.49
C LEU A 14 -9.15 -7.50 -8.08
N GLY A 15 -10.39 -7.07 -7.86
CA GLY A 15 -11.01 -7.01 -6.53
C GLY A 15 -10.60 -5.76 -5.74
N TRP A 16 -10.25 -4.68 -6.43
CA TRP A 16 -9.83 -3.40 -5.80
C TRP A 16 -10.98 -2.42 -5.61
N VAL A 17 -12.22 -2.87 -5.83
CA VAL A 17 -13.39 -2.01 -5.74
C VAL A 17 -13.61 -1.56 -4.30
N GLU A 18 -13.75 -0.24 -4.12
CA GLU A 18 -14.08 0.37 -2.83
C GLU A 18 -15.22 1.37 -2.96
N TYR A 19 -15.99 1.50 -1.89
CA TYR A 19 -17.13 2.40 -1.80
C TYR A 19 -16.93 3.39 -0.65
N GLY A 20 -17.38 4.63 -0.84
CA GLY A 20 -17.42 5.62 0.24
C GLY A 20 -18.39 5.17 1.33
N THR A 21 -17.93 5.14 2.58
CA THR A 21 -18.71 4.64 3.73
C THR A 21 -20.02 5.40 3.96
N VAL A 22 -20.02 6.71 3.74
CA VAL A 22 -21.22 7.56 3.93
C VAL A 22 -22.07 7.65 2.68
N THR A 23 -21.44 7.89 1.52
CA THR A 23 -22.16 8.22 0.28
C THR A 23 -22.50 7.01 -0.58
N GLY A 24 -21.86 5.85 -0.33
CA GLY A 24 -21.95 4.67 -1.18
C GLY A 24 -21.34 4.85 -2.57
N ARG A 25 -20.71 6.00 -2.88
CA ARG A 25 -20.12 6.25 -4.19
C ARG A 25 -18.90 5.37 -4.40
N ARG A 26 -18.82 4.75 -5.57
CA ARG A 26 -17.66 3.97 -6.00
C ARG A 26 -16.41 4.86 -6.10
N ARG A 27 -15.30 4.43 -5.51
CA ARG A 27 -14.01 5.10 -5.62
C ARG A 27 -13.36 4.77 -6.97
N ARG A 28 -12.74 5.79 -7.58
CA ARG A 28 -11.81 5.60 -8.70
C ARG A 28 -10.52 5.01 -8.13
N VAL A 29 -9.94 4.04 -8.82
CA VAL A 29 -8.77 3.28 -8.36
C VAL A 29 -7.69 3.36 -9.42
N GLY A 30 -6.44 3.29 -8.99
CA GLY A 30 -5.28 3.29 -9.87
C GLY A 30 -4.12 2.52 -9.27
N HIS A 31 -3.05 2.36 -10.06
CA HIS A 31 -1.79 1.85 -9.55
C HIS A 31 -1.10 2.85 -8.63
N PHE A 32 -0.14 2.36 -7.84
CA PHE A 32 0.64 3.19 -6.94
C PHE A 32 1.46 4.23 -7.73
N ASP A 33 1.34 5.50 -7.36
CA ASP A 33 2.04 6.62 -8.00
C ASP A 33 3.28 7.00 -7.16
N PHE A 34 4.44 6.51 -7.57
CA PHE A 34 5.71 6.74 -6.86
C PHE A 34 6.16 8.20 -6.90
N GLU A 35 5.87 8.94 -7.97
CA GLU A 35 6.25 10.35 -8.08
C GLU A 35 5.40 11.20 -7.14
N MET A 36 4.09 10.95 -7.12
CA MET A 36 3.18 11.60 -6.18
C MET A 36 3.54 11.25 -4.73
N ALA A 37 3.85 9.99 -4.43
CA ALA A 37 4.28 9.57 -3.10
C ALA A 37 5.56 10.28 -2.65
N ARG A 38 6.58 10.36 -3.52
CA ARG A 38 7.82 11.10 -3.26
C ARG A 38 7.55 12.57 -2.96
N ARG A 39 6.72 13.22 -3.78
CA ARG A 39 6.35 14.62 -3.59
C ARG A 39 5.60 14.82 -2.27
N ALA A 40 4.68 13.93 -1.92
CA ALA A 40 3.94 13.99 -0.66
C ALA A 40 4.87 13.82 0.54
N ALA A 41 5.80 12.86 0.50
CA ALA A 41 6.79 12.66 1.56
C ALA A 41 7.67 13.91 1.77
N LEU A 42 8.15 14.51 0.66
CA LEU A 42 8.95 15.73 0.70
C LEU A 42 8.19 16.92 1.31
N ILE A 43 6.96 17.17 0.86
CA ILE A 43 6.15 18.31 1.31
C ILE A 43 5.84 18.20 2.81
N ASN A 44 5.55 16.99 3.30
CA ASN A 44 5.19 16.76 4.69
C ASN A 44 6.40 16.60 5.61
N GLY A 45 7.63 16.53 5.07
CA GLY A 45 8.82 16.18 5.85
C GLY A 45 8.68 14.80 6.51
N ALA A 46 8.12 13.84 5.78
CA ALA A 46 7.78 12.52 6.32
C ALA A 46 9.02 11.78 6.83
N THR A 47 8.99 11.36 8.09
CA THR A 47 10.07 10.59 8.73
C THR A 47 9.87 9.08 8.60
N GLN A 48 8.62 8.65 8.41
CA GLN A 48 8.19 7.27 8.30
C GLN A 48 6.98 7.15 7.39
N ILE A 49 6.83 6.01 6.71
CA ILE A 49 5.68 5.67 5.87
C ILE A 49 4.95 4.45 6.41
N ALA A 50 3.62 4.50 6.37
CA ALA A 50 2.76 3.34 6.56
C ALA A 50 2.12 2.95 5.22
N ILE A 51 2.18 1.68 4.84
CA ILE A 51 1.49 1.12 3.67
C ILE A 51 0.32 0.28 4.17
N THR A 52 -0.87 0.51 3.63
CA THR A 52 -2.09 -0.21 4.00
C THR A 52 -2.66 -1.01 2.84
N CYS A 53 -3.47 -2.02 3.15
CA CYS A 53 -4.14 -2.85 2.15
C CYS A 53 -3.17 -3.57 1.21
N LEU A 54 -2.00 -3.97 1.72
CA LEU A 54 -0.98 -4.68 0.93
C LEU A 54 -1.55 -5.99 0.35
N ASP A 55 -2.42 -6.65 1.11
CA ASP A 55 -3.16 -7.86 0.76
C ASP A 55 -4.09 -7.71 -0.44
N LYS A 56 -4.61 -6.50 -0.72
CA LYS A 56 -5.44 -6.27 -1.92
C LYS A 56 -4.63 -6.41 -3.19
N VAL A 57 -3.35 -6.03 -3.16
CA VAL A 57 -2.44 -6.11 -4.31
C VAL A 57 -1.69 -7.45 -4.32
N PHE A 58 -1.23 -7.90 -3.15
CA PHE A 58 -0.50 -9.14 -2.94
C PHE A 58 -1.34 -10.10 -2.09
N LYS A 59 -2.30 -10.78 -2.73
CA LYS A 59 -3.29 -11.64 -2.05
C LYS A 59 -2.65 -12.76 -1.24
N GLU A 60 -1.44 -13.19 -1.64
CA GLU A 60 -0.66 -14.18 -0.93
C GLU A 60 -0.11 -13.70 0.43
N CYS A 61 -0.11 -12.39 0.68
CA CYS A 61 0.33 -11.79 1.94
C CYS A 61 -0.82 -11.53 2.92
N ALA A 62 -2.05 -11.92 2.59
CA ALA A 62 -3.22 -11.67 3.43
C ALA A 62 -3.06 -12.30 4.83
N GLY A 63 -3.20 -11.48 5.88
CA GLY A 63 -3.04 -11.91 7.26
C GLY A 63 -1.60 -12.12 7.72
N ALA A 64 -0.59 -11.81 6.90
CA ALA A 64 0.81 -11.90 7.29
C ALA A 64 1.12 -10.97 8.48
N ARG A 65 1.71 -11.52 9.53
CA ARG A 65 2.03 -10.77 10.77
C ARG A 65 3.51 -10.51 10.97
N ARG A 66 4.33 -11.14 10.12
CA ARG A 66 5.78 -11.03 10.15
C ARG A 66 6.34 -10.83 8.76
N VAL A 67 7.52 -10.24 8.71
CA VAL A 67 8.24 -9.91 7.47
C VAL A 67 8.56 -11.16 6.65
N GLU A 68 8.86 -12.26 7.32
CA GLU A 68 9.22 -13.52 6.66
C GLU A 68 8.06 -14.14 5.88
N GLU A 69 6.82 -13.80 6.25
CA GLU A 69 5.59 -14.27 5.60
C GLU A 69 5.27 -13.48 4.32
N LEU A 70 5.92 -12.33 4.09
CA LEU A 70 5.71 -11.54 2.88
C LEU A 70 6.37 -12.19 1.66
N SER A 71 5.68 -12.13 0.52
CA SER A 71 6.25 -12.55 -0.75
C SER A 71 7.39 -11.62 -1.18
N GLU A 72 8.35 -12.13 -1.95
CA GLU A 72 9.46 -11.30 -2.46
C GLU A 72 8.96 -10.13 -3.32
N ARG A 73 7.84 -10.31 -4.02
CA ARG A 73 7.20 -9.23 -4.80
C ARG A 73 6.69 -8.11 -3.90
N ALA A 74 6.08 -8.45 -2.76
CA ALA A 74 5.62 -7.46 -1.79
C ALA A 74 6.81 -6.72 -1.16
N LYS A 75 7.88 -7.44 -0.79
CA LYS A 75 9.12 -6.83 -0.26
C LYS A 75 9.78 -5.90 -1.29
N GLU A 76 9.85 -6.30 -2.55
CA GLU A 76 10.37 -5.47 -3.63
C GLU A 76 9.53 -4.20 -3.83
N PHE A 77 8.20 -4.30 -3.74
CA PHE A 77 7.32 -3.14 -3.78
C PHE A 77 7.61 -2.16 -2.63
N VAL A 78 7.76 -2.66 -1.40
CA VAL A 78 8.11 -1.82 -0.24
C VAL A 78 9.45 -1.13 -0.46
N ARG A 79 10.49 -1.86 -0.91
CA ARG A 79 11.81 -1.29 -1.22
C ARG A 79 11.74 -0.20 -2.29
N LYS A 80 10.92 -0.37 -3.33
CA LYS A 80 10.70 0.65 -4.36
C LYS A 80 10.02 1.90 -3.82
N VAL A 81 9.09 1.75 -2.87
CA VAL A 81 8.46 2.90 -2.19
C VAL A 81 9.50 3.65 -1.37
N GLU A 82 10.33 2.95 -0.59
CA GLU A 82 11.41 3.55 0.20
C GLU A 82 12.43 4.28 -0.69
N GLU A 83 12.84 3.66 -1.80
CA GLU A 83 13.77 4.26 -2.77
C GLU A 83 13.17 5.52 -3.42
N ALA A 84 11.93 5.45 -3.88
CA ALA A 84 11.28 6.58 -4.54
C ALA A 84 11.06 7.75 -3.58
N THR A 85 10.70 7.48 -2.33
CA THR A 85 10.36 8.52 -1.34
C THR A 85 11.56 9.03 -0.56
N GLY A 86 12.61 8.22 -0.43
CA GLY A 86 13.73 8.48 0.50
C GLY A 86 13.35 8.35 1.97
N THR A 87 12.17 7.78 2.28
CA THR A 87 11.62 7.65 3.63
C THR A 87 11.39 6.18 3.96
N PRO A 88 11.81 5.69 5.15
CA PRO A 88 11.62 4.29 5.51
C PRO A 88 10.14 3.95 5.70
N VAL A 89 9.75 2.75 5.28
CA VAL A 89 8.43 2.17 5.55
C VAL A 89 8.52 1.42 6.87
N THR A 90 7.75 1.85 7.86
CA THR A 90 7.81 1.29 9.22
C THR A 90 6.59 0.47 9.59
N LEU A 91 5.47 0.65 8.88
CA LEU A 91 4.22 -0.06 9.15
C LEU A 91 3.65 -0.62 7.84
N LEU A 92 3.25 -1.89 7.87
CA LEU A 92 2.53 -2.55 6.78
C LEU A 92 1.23 -3.15 7.31
N SER A 93 0.10 -2.84 6.72
CA SER A 93 -1.18 -3.54 6.96
C SER A 93 -1.44 -4.55 5.84
N THR A 94 -1.76 -5.78 6.25
CA THR A 94 -1.96 -6.97 5.43
C THR A 94 -3.39 -7.53 5.58
N GLY A 95 -4.29 -6.74 6.15
CA GLY A 95 -5.70 -7.08 6.31
C GLY A 95 -6.44 -6.03 7.14
N GLU A 96 -7.72 -6.30 7.40
CA GLU A 96 -8.64 -5.38 8.09
C GLU A 96 -8.47 -5.40 9.63
N GLU A 97 -8.08 -6.54 10.19
CA GLU A 97 -7.86 -6.72 11.62
C GLU A 97 -6.57 -6.05 12.10
N MET A 98 -6.56 -5.56 13.35
CA MET A 98 -5.41 -4.87 13.94
C MET A 98 -4.15 -5.76 13.97
N GLU A 99 -4.34 -7.05 14.23
CA GLU A 99 -3.27 -8.05 14.29
C GLU A 99 -2.61 -8.29 12.93
N ASN A 100 -3.26 -7.88 11.83
CA ASN A 100 -2.72 -7.98 10.47
C ASN A 100 -1.89 -6.73 10.15
N THR A 101 -1.03 -6.35 11.09
CA THR A 101 -0.10 -5.22 10.97
C THR A 101 1.31 -5.66 11.32
N ILE A 102 2.26 -5.37 10.43
CA ILE A 102 3.68 -5.66 10.61
C ILE A 102 4.39 -4.35 10.97
N ASP A 103 5.07 -4.33 12.12
CA ASP A 103 5.92 -3.22 12.56
C ASP A 103 7.40 -3.50 12.21
N LEU A 104 7.93 -2.71 11.27
CA LEU A 104 9.31 -2.77 10.77
C LEU A 104 10.25 -1.81 11.52
N SER A 105 9.74 -0.98 12.45
CA SER A 105 10.55 0.01 13.16
C SER A 105 11.68 -0.61 13.99
N ARG A 106 11.56 -1.89 14.34
CA ARG A 106 12.51 -2.65 15.18
C ARG A 106 13.31 -3.72 14.41
N GLY A 107 13.00 -3.96 13.14
CA GLY A 107 13.64 -4.97 12.30
C GLY A 107 13.48 -4.59 10.83
N ARG A 108 14.58 -4.14 10.20
CA ARG A 108 14.56 -3.66 8.81
C ARG A 108 14.57 -4.83 7.82
N LEU A 109 13.96 -4.57 6.65
CA LEU A 109 13.89 -5.44 5.46
C LEU A 109 15.22 -5.60 4.71
#